data_AF-A0A498L3T8-F1
#
_entry.id   AF-A0A498L3T8-F1
#
_cell.length_a   1.000
_cell.length_b   1.000
_cell.length_c   1.000
_cell.angle_alpha   90.00
_cell.angle_beta   90.00
_cell.angle_gamma   90.00
#
_symmetry.space_group_name_H-M   'P 1'
#
loop_
_entity.id
_entity.type
_entity.pdbx_description
1 polymer ?
#
loop_
_entity_poly.entity_id
_entity_poly.type
_entity_poly.pdbx_seq_one_letter_code
_entity_poly.pdbx_strand_id
1 'polypeptide(L)'
;MDWDRGTWLVAVGAVMLAGAAGGGFVVFDSDYVHELQNDSAAFDASKEGHLHYANLSERGQEVVDRTIERGEYIVEREGETAPEFMYIDDGVGRYIIQRNGRAYEITTHREGPGMGLLWVPAMFILLPLGMAGAACVVAGIILVAFDAYRRRTADRPPDEN
;
A
#
# COMPACT_ATOMS: atom_id res chain seq x y z
N MET A 1 -20.55 -3.34 -33.68
CA MET A 1 -21.40 -3.09 -32.51
C MET A 1 -21.12 -1.65 -32.14
N ASP A 2 -21.96 -0.74 -32.60
CA ASP A 2 -21.64 0.69 -32.58
C ASP A 2 -22.09 1.25 -31.23
N TRP A 3 -21.11 1.47 -30.36
CA TRP A 3 -21.36 1.98 -29.03
C TRP A 3 -21.70 3.48 -29.11
N ASP A 4 -22.82 3.83 -28.52
CA ASP A 4 -23.27 5.19 -28.28
C ASP A 4 -22.28 5.93 -27.35
N ARG A 5 -22.18 7.26 -27.55
CA ARG A 5 -21.20 8.12 -26.86
C ARG A 5 -21.30 8.03 -25.34
N GLY A 6 -22.51 7.85 -24.81
CA GLY A 6 -22.75 7.65 -23.37
C GLY A 6 -22.16 6.34 -22.85
N THR A 7 -22.31 5.25 -23.61
CA THR A 7 -21.77 3.92 -23.28
C THR A 7 -20.24 3.93 -23.30
N TRP A 8 -19.63 4.64 -24.25
CA TRP A 8 -18.17 4.87 -24.27
C TRP A 8 -17.66 5.61 -23.04
N LEU A 9 -18.36 6.67 -22.61
CA LEU A 9 -17.98 7.45 -21.44
C LEU A 9 -18.06 6.65 -20.14
N VAL A 10 -19.10 5.80 -20.00
CA VAL A 10 -19.21 4.89 -18.86
C VAL A 10 -18.04 3.90 -18.82
N ALA A 11 -17.70 3.29 -19.95
CA ALA A 11 -16.61 2.32 -20.00
C ALA A 11 -15.24 2.94 -19.74
N VAL A 12 -14.96 4.11 -20.30
CA VAL A 12 -13.72 4.86 -20.00
C VAL A 12 -13.66 5.22 -18.52
N GLY A 13 -14.75 5.75 -17.97
CA GLY A 13 -14.82 6.09 -16.55
C GLY A 13 -14.62 4.88 -15.63
N ALA A 14 -15.22 3.73 -15.97
CA ALA A 14 -15.05 2.48 -15.24
C ALA A 14 -13.61 1.96 -15.29
N VAL A 15 -12.94 2.04 -16.45
CA VAL A 15 -11.52 1.66 -16.57
C VAL A 15 -10.63 2.59 -15.75
N MET A 16 -10.89 3.89 -15.75
CA MET A 16 -10.14 4.87 -14.93
C MET A 16 -10.33 4.61 -13.44
N LEU A 17 -11.55 4.30 -13.00
CA LEU A 17 -11.84 3.92 -11.62
C LEU A 17 -11.16 2.60 -11.23
N ALA A 18 -11.17 1.60 -12.11
CA ALA A 18 -10.47 0.34 -11.87
C ALA A 18 -8.95 0.54 -11.77
N GLY A 19 -8.38 1.39 -12.62
CA GLY A 19 -6.97 1.76 -12.55
C GLY A 19 -6.62 2.55 -11.28
N ALA A 20 -7.47 3.48 -10.87
CA ALA A 20 -7.29 4.24 -9.64
C ALA A 20 -7.42 3.35 -8.39
N ALA A 21 -8.40 2.44 -8.36
CA ALA A 21 -8.57 1.48 -7.27
C ALA A 21 -7.39 0.52 -7.20
N GLY A 22 -7.00 -0.10 -8.33
CA GLY A 22 -5.87 -1.04 -8.40
C GLY A 22 -4.53 -0.38 -8.04
N GLY A 23 -4.27 0.83 -8.54
CA GLY A 23 -3.08 1.61 -8.18
C GLY A 23 -3.09 2.07 -6.72
N GLY A 24 -4.27 2.35 -6.15
CA GLY A 24 -4.44 2.66 -4.74
C GLY A 24 -3.92 1.52 -3.86
N PHE A 25 -4.37 0.28 -4.09
CA PHE A 25 -3.97 -0.88 -3.28
C PHE A 25 -2.45 -1.14 -3.25
N VAL A 26 -1.71 -0.81 -4.33
CA VAL A 26 -0.24 -1.00 -4.38
C VAL A 26 0.50 0.04 -3.52
N VAL A 27 -0.08 1.22 -3.31
CA VAL A 27 0.53 2.30 -2.49
C VAL A 27 0.22 2.11 -1.00
N PHE A 28 -0.72 1.22 -0.65
CA PHE A 28 -1.09 0.94 0.74
C PHE A 28 -0.44 -0.32 1.32
N ASP A 29 0.63 -0.86 0.71
CA ASP A 29 1.37 -1.94 1.36
C ASP A 29 2.19 -1.38 2.54
N SER A 30 2.36 -2.19 3.58
CA SER A 30 3.18 -1.82 4.75
C SER A 30 4.51 -2.54 4.67
N ASP A 31 5.61 -1.78 4.64
CA ASP A 31 6.94 -2.37 4.69
C ASP A 31 7.39 -2.52 6.15
N TYR A 32 7.90 -3.70 6.49
CA TYR A 32 8.50 -4.00 7.79
C TYR A 32 10.01 -3.89 7.66
N VAL A 33 10.57 -2.81 8.22
CA VAL A 33 11.97 -2.44 8.00
C VAL A 33 12.80 -2.80 9.23
N HIS A 34 13.94 -3.42 8.99
CA HIS A 34 15.01 -3.68 9.95
C HIS A 34 16.26 -2.91 9.54
N GLU A 35 16.76 -2.06 10.42
CA GLU A 35 17.93 -1.22 10.14
C GLU A 35 19.00 -1.44 11.22
N LEU A 36 20.25 -1.63 10.79
CA LEU A 36 21.40 -1.67 11.67
C LEU A 36 21.80 -0.24 12.05
N GLN A 37 21.50 0.17 13.28
CA GLN A 37 21.87 1.49 13.79
C GLN A 37 23.30 1.52 14.35
N ASN A 38 23.73 0.43 14.99
CA ASN A 38 25.03 0.38 15.65
C ASN A 38 25.56 -1.07 15.67
N ASP A 39 26.84 -1.26 15.38
CA ASP A 39 27.53 -2.56 15.41
C ASP A 39 28.35 -2.80 16.70
N SER A 40 28.29 -1.85 17.63
CA SER A 40 29.04 -1.84 18.90
C SER A 40 28.19 -1.44 20.11
N ALA A 41 26.95 -1.91 20.17
CA ALA A 41 26.04 -1.62 21.27
C ALA A 41 26.50 -2.29 22.59
N ALA A 42 26.05 -1.76 23.72
CA ALA A 42 26.25 -2.41 25.01
C ALA A 42 25.14 -3.45 25.23
N PHE A 43 25.51 -4.72 25.40
CA PHE A 43 24.54 -5.79 25.67
C PHE A 43 24.31 -5.98 27.17
N ASP A 44 23.04 -6.05 27.55
CA ASP A 44 22.57 -6.27 28.92
C ASP A 44 21.35 -7.20 28.88
N ALA A 45 21.56 -8.49 29.20
CA ALA A 45 20.52 -9.51 29.16
C ALA A 45 19.36 -9.27 30.15
N SER A 46 19.51 -8.33 31.10
CA SER A 46 18.45 -7.98 32.04
C SER A 46 17.45 -6.96 31.48
N LYS A 47 17.78 -6.33 30.36
CA LYS A 47 16.96 -5.32 29.71
C LYS A 47 16.08 -5.92 28.62
N GLU A 48 14.85 -5.45 28.55
CA GLU A 48 13.93 -5.77 27.46
C GLU A 48 14.51 -5.31 26.11
N GLY A 49 14.31 -6.12 25.05
CA GLY A 49 14.88 -5.88 23.73
C GLY A 49 16.33 -6.33 23.55
N HIS A 50 17.01 -6.78 24.61
CA HIS A 50 18.34 -7.39 24.49
C HIS A 50 18.24 -8.90 24.28
N LEU A 51 18.51 -9.34 23.05
CA LEU A 51 18.30 -10.73 22.64
C LEU A 51 19.62 -11.40 22.29
N HIS A 52 19.76 -12.67 22.64
CA HIS A 52 20.86 -13.49 22.14
C HIS A 52 20.49 -14.04 20.77
N TYR A 53 21.37 -13.89 19.77
CA TYR A 53 21.17 -14.41 18.42
C TYR A 53 20.81 -15.91 18.41
N ALA A 54 21.45 -16.69 19.28
CA ALA A 54 21.21 -18.13 19.40
C ALA A 54 19.80 -18.51 19.91
N ASN A 55 19.09 -17.57 20.53
CA ASN A 55 17.75 -17.77 21.06
C ASN A 55 16.65 -17.28 20.09
N LEU A 56 17.05 -16.72 18.95
CA LEU A 56 16.11 -16.31 17.91
C LEU A 56 15.67 -17.52 17.08
N SER A 57 14.43 -17.47 16.61
CA SER A 57 13.92 -18.33 15.55
C SER A 57 14.79 -18.28 14.29
N GLU A 58 14.69 -19.28 13.42
CA GLU A 58 15.40 -19.28 12.13
C GLU A 58 15.14 -18.01 11.32
N ARG A 59 13.90 -17.51 11.35
CA ARG A 59 13.53 -16.24 10.71
C ARG A 59 14.19 -15.05 11.38
N GLY A 60 14.21 -15.01 12.71
CA GLY A 60 14.88 -13.94 13.45
C GLY A 60 16.38 -13.88 13.18
N GLN A 61 17.00 -15.06 13.02
CA GLN A 61 18.39 -15.18 12.60
C GLN A 61 18.61 -14.67 11.17
N GLU A 62 17.75 -15.05 10.22
CA GLU A 62 17.82 -14.58 8.84
C GLU A 62 17.70 -13.05 8.75
N VAL A 63 16.73 -12.46 9.46
CA VAL A 63 16.55 -11.00 9.54
C VAL A 63 17.83 -10.33 10.03
N VAL A 64 18.42 -10.81 11.12
CA VAL A 64 19.65 -10.25 11.69
C VAL A 64 20.82 -10.37 10.72
N ASP A 65 20.99 -11.55 10.11
CA ASP A 65 22.09 -11.79 9.18
C ASP A 65 22.01 -10.90 7.94
N ARG A 66 20.80 -10.75 7.38
CA ARG A 66 20.56 -9.89 6.22
C ARG A 66 20.70 -8.41 6.56
N THR A 67 20.23 -7.99 7.73
CA THR A 67 20.36 -6.61 8.22
C THR A 67 21.82 -6.26 8.47
N ILE A 68 22.61 -7.16 9.06
CA ILE A 68 24.05 -6.93 9.27
C ILE A 68 24.82 -6.90 7.94
N GLU A 69 24.47 -7.75 6.98
CA GLU A 69 25.14 -7.81 5.68
C GLU A 69 24.85 -6.56 4.81
N ARG A 70 23.60 -6.08 4.83
CA ARG A 70 23.12 -5.04 3.91
C ARG A 70 22.93 -3.67 4.54
N GLY A 71 23.00 -3.58 5.86
CA GLY A 71 22.63 -2.38 6.65
C GLY A 71 21.12 -2.25 6.87
N GLU A 72 20.33 -2.65 5.88
CA GLU A 72 18.87 -2.58 5.91
C GLU A 72 18.24 -3.85 5.30
N TYR A 73 17.17 -4.35 5.91
CA TYR A 73 16.38 -5.45 5.41
C TYR A 73 14.88 -5.14 5.52
N ILE A 74 14.18 -5.21 4.39
CA ILE A 74 12.76 -4.90 4.26
C ILE A 74 11.98 -6.19 4.02
N VAL A 75 10.86 -6.34 4.71
CA VAL A 75 9.92 -7.46 4.58
C VAL A 75 8.54 -6.91 4.21
N GLU A 76 7.95 -7.42 3.12
CA GLU A 76 6.67 -6.92 2.57
C GLU A 76 5.44 -7.40 3.34
N ARG A 77 5.58 -8.42 4.22
CA ARG A 77 4.43 -9.04 4.90
C ARG A 77 4.66 -9.27 6.38
N GLU A 78 3.63 -9.00 7.17
CA GLU A 78 3.63 -9.27 8.61
C GLU A 78 3.91 -10.74 8.93
N GLY A 79 3.39 -11.67 8.14
CA GLY A 79 3.61 -13.11 8.36
C GLY A 79 5.03 -13.60 8.09
N GLU A 80 5.84 -12.78 7.41
CA GLU A 80 7.26 -13.02 7.15
C GLU A 80 8.15 -12.36 8.21
N THR A 81 7.56 -11.59 9.13
CA THR A 81 8.27 -11.01 10.26
C THR A 81 8.66 -12.08 11.29
N ALA A 82 9.82 -11.89 11.91
CA ALA A 82 10.25 -12.76 12.99
C ALA A 82 9.55 -12.40 14.31
N PRO A 83 9.00 -13.38 15.05
CA PRO A 83 8.11 -13.16 16.19
C PRO A 83 8.78 -12.46 17.38
N GLU A 84 10.11 -12.43 17.43
CA GLU A 84 10.87 -11.76 18.48
C GLU A 84 10.92 -10.24 18.30
N PHE A 85 10.62 -9.73 17.10
CA PHE A 85 10.57 -8.31 16.81
C PHE A 85 9.11 -7.83 16.84
N MET A 86 8.83 -6.90 17.73
CA MET A 86 7.57 -6.17 17.76
C MET A 86 7.70 -4.93 16.88
N TYR A 87 6.78 -4.81 15.93
CA TYR A 87 6.64 -3.62 15.09
C TYR A 87 5.56 -2.76 15.74
N ILE A 88 5.96 -1.59 16.21
CA ILE A 88 5.05 -0.66 16.86
C ILE A 88 4.49 0.25 15.76
N ASP A 89 3.17 0.28 15.57
CA ASP A 89 2.52 1.03 14.48
C ASP A 89 2.90 2.53 14.44
N ASP A 90 3.22 3.12 15.60
CA ASP A 90 3.66 4.51 15.76
C ASP A 90 5.09 4.62 16.36
N GLY A 91 5.91 3.57 16.29
CA GLY A 91 7.17 3.53 17.02
C GLY A 91 8.28 2.68 16.43
N VAL A 92 9.51 3.00 16.82
CA VAL A 92 10.70 2.21 16.49
C VAL A 92 10.94 1.22 17.61
N GLY A 93 10.73 -0.08 17.33
CA GLY A 93 11.19 -1.16 18.18
C GLY A 93 12.72 -1.20 18.15
N ARG A 94 13.38 -1.20 19.30
CA ARG A 94 14.85 -1.21 19.37
C ARG A 94 15.33 -2.48 20.03
N TYR A 95 16.17 -3.22 19.31
CA TYR A 95 16.66 -4.52 19.72
C TYR A 95 18.17 -4.54 19.71
N ILE A 96 18.78 -5.00 20.81
CA ILE A 96 20.22 -5.17 20.89
C ILE A 96 20.52 -6.67 20.85
N ILE A 97 21.13 -7.11 19.74
CA ILE A 97 21.33 -8.52 19.45
C ILE A 97 22.78 -8.90 19.62
N GLN A 98 23.05 -9.82 20.55
CA GLN A 98 24.40 -10.33 20.76
C GLN A 98 24.68 -11.52 19.83
N ARG A 99 25.68 -11.37 18.97
CA ARG A 99 26.17 -12.39 18.02
C ARG A 99 27.70 -12.40 18.02
N ASN A 100 28.30 -13.58 18.22
CA ASN A 100 29.75 -13.79 18.22
C ASN A 100 30.53 -12.84 19.17
N GLY A 101 29.96 -12.54 20.34
CA GLY A 101 30.57 -11.64 21.34
C GLY A 101 30.50 -10.16 21.00
N ARG A 102 29.85 -9.78 19.89
CA ARG A 102 29.51 -8.40 19.53
C ARG A 102 28.01 -8.17 19.69
N ALA A 103 27.61 -6.93 19.89
CA ALA A 103 26.21 -6.57 20.04
C ALA A 103 25.81 -5.52 19.00
N TYR A 104 24.74 -5.82 18.29
CA TYR A 104 24.22 -5.05 17.18
C TYR A 104 22.89 -4.42 17.59
N GLU A 105 22.77 -3.11 17.45
CA GLU A 105 21.51 -2.39 17.62
C GLU A 105 20.76 -2.41 16.30
N ILE A 106 19.64 -3.13 16.29
CA ILE A 106 18.73 -3.23 15.16
C ILE A 106 17.44 -2.53 15.55
N THR A 107 17.04 -1.56 14.75
CA THR A 107 15.76 -0.89 14.87
C THR A 107 14.76 -1.51 13.91
N THR A 108 13.59 -1.85 14.41
CA THR A 108 12.49 -2.42 13.64
C THR A 108 11.32 -1.47 13.66
N HIS A 109 10.81 -1.10 12.51
CA HIS A 109 9.65 -0.21 12.42
C HIS A 109 8.74 -0.66 11.30
N ARG A 110 7.45 -0.36 11.46
CA ARG A 110 6.47 -0.52 10.39
C ARG A 110 6.42 0.79 9.64
N GLU A 111 6.85 0.79 8.39
CA GLU A 111 6.49 1.87 7.48
C GLU A 111 5.02 1.68 7.09
N GLY A 112 4.16 2.47 7.72
CA GLY A 112 2.74 2.47 7.42
C GLY A 112 2.46 2.96 6.00
N PRO A 113 1.29 2.60 5.44
CA PRO A 113 0.92 2.95 4.09
C PRO A 113 0.64 4.46 3.99
N GLY A 114 1.63 5.24 3.57
CA GLY A 114 1.41 6.66 3.26
C GLY A 114 2.57 7.64 3.42
N MET A 115 3.80 7.23 3.76
CA MET A 115 4.93 8.18 3.84
C MET A 115 6.18 7.83 3.02
N GLY A 116 6.18 6.75 2.23
CA GLY A 116 7.26 6.49 1.27
C GLY A 116 7.27 7.50 0.11
N LEU A 117 8.43 7.80 -0.49
CA LEU A 117 8.66 8.81 -1.56
C LEU A 117 7.61 8.82 -2.71
N LEU A 118 6.92 7.70 -2.93
CA LEU A 118 5.92 7.49 -3.98
C LEU A 118 4.49 7.94 -3.60
N TRP A 119 4.20 8.25 -2.32
CA TRP A 119 2.86 8.65 -1.87
C TRP A 119 2.41 9.98 -2.47
N VAL A 120 3.33 10.96 -2.56
CA VAL A 120 3.04 12.29 -3.12
C VAL A 120 2.68 12.21 -4.60
N PRO A 121 3.49 11.58 -5.48
CA PRO A 121 3.11 11.35 -6.87
C PRO A 121 1.79 10.58 -7.02
N ALA A 122 1.59 9.53 -6.21
CA ALA A 122 0.37 8.72 -6.25
C ALA A 122 -0.89 9.55 -5.95
N MET A 123 -0.84 10.44 -4.95
CA MET A 123 -1.93 11.36 -4.65
C MET A 123 -2.24 12.29 -5.82
N PHE A 124 -1.22 12.84 -6.48
CA PHE A 124 -1.41 13.76 -7.61
C PHE A 124 -1.82 13.09 -8.92
N ILE A 125 -1.76 11.75 -9.01
CA ILE A 125 -2.13 11.00 -10.21
C ILE A 125 -3.43 10.23 -9.99
N LEU A 126 -3.52 9.40 -8.94
CA LEU A 126 -4.63 8.49 -8.71
C LEU A 126 -5.90 9.21 -8.24
N LEU A 127 -5.77 10.25 -7.41
CA LEU A 127 -6.92 11.04 -6.94
C LEU A 127 -7.62 11.79 -8.08
N PRO A 128 -6.94 12.59 -8.92
CA PRO A 128 -7.60 13.22 -10.07
C PRO A 128 -8.06 12.20 -11.11
N LEU A 129 -7.35 11.08 -11.29
CA LEU A 129 -7.80 10.00 -12.17
C LEU A 129 -9.11 9.38 -11.69
N GLY A 130 -9.25 9.10 -10.39
CA GLY A 130 -10.48 8.60 -9.79
C GLY A 130 -11.64 9.59 -9.89
N MET A 131 -11.39 10.88 -9.63
CA MET A 131 -12.40 11.94 -9.79
C MET A 131 -12.84 12.08 -11.25
N ALA A 132 -11.91 12.07 -12.19
CA ALA A 132 -12.22 12.12 -13.63
C ALA A 132 -12.99 10.87 -14.07
N GLY A 133 -12.61 9.69 -13.59
CA GLY A 133 -13.33 8.44 -13.83
C GLY A 133 -14.78 8.51 -13.36
N ALA A 134 -15.02 8.97 -12.12
CA ALA A 134 -16.35 9.17 -11.58
C ALA A 134 -17.17 10.18 -12.41
N ALA A 135 -16.56 11.31 -12.79
CA ALA A 135 -17.22 12.31 -13.63
C ALA A 135 -17.62 11.74 -15.01
N CYS A 136 -16.75 10.93 -15.64
CA CYS A 136 -17.05 10.26 -16.90
C CYS A 136 -18.20 9.26 -16.77
N VAL A 137 -18.25 8.47 -15.69
CA VAL A 137 -19.37 7.55 -15.44
C VAL A 137 -20.68 8.31 -15.29
N VAL A 138 -20.71 9.36 -14.46
CA VAL A 138 -21.92 10.17 -14.24
C VAL A 138 -22.39 10.83 -15.53
N ALA A 139 -21.48 11.46 -16.28
CA ALA A 139 -21.80 12.08 -17.57
C ALA A 139 -22.31 11.04 -18.60
N GLY A 140 -21.68 9.87 -18.65
CA GLY A 140 -22.10 8.77 -19.52
C GLY A 140 -23.52 8.28 -19.19
N ILE A 141 -23.84 8.07 -17.91
CA ILE A 141 -25.18 7.68 -17.45
C ILE A 141 -26.21 8.74 -17.85
N ILE A 142 -25.93 10.02 -17.65
CA ILE A 142 -26.83 11.12 -18.01
C ILE A 142 -27.11 11.11 -19.52
N LEU A 143 -26.09 10.92 -20.36
CA LEU A 143 -26.25 10.89 -21.80
C LEU A 143 -27.05 9.67 -22.29
N VAL A 144 -26.81 8.48 -21.72
CA VAL A 144 -27.60 7.27 -22.02
C VAL A 144 -29.06 7.48 -21.62
N ALA A 145 -29.31 8.01 -20.42
CA ALA A 145 -30.66 8.28 -19.93
C ALA A 145 -31.40 9.31 -20.80
N PHE A 146 -30.71 10.38 -21.20
CA PHE A 146 -31.26 11.42 -22.05
C PHE A 146 -31.59 10.90 -23.46
N ASP A 147 -30.69 10.11 -24.07
CA ASP A 147 -30.93 9.56 -25.39
C ASP A 147 -32.07 8.54 -25.39
N ALA A 148 -32.15 7.70 -24.36
CA ALA A 148 -33.28 6.80 -24.15
C ALA A 148 -34.61 7.56 -23.96
N TYR A 149 -34.60 8.67 -23.23
CA TYR A 149 -35.77 9.54 -23.06
C TYR A 149 -36.20 10.21 -24.38
N ARG A 150 -35.23 10.69 -25.17
CA ARG A 150 -35.48 11.31 -26.47
C ARG A 150 -36.07 10.32 -27.48
N ARG A 151 -35.55 9.09 -27.57
CA ARG A 151 -36.10 8.05 -28.46
C ARG A 151 -37.55 7.75 -28.08
N ARG A 152 -37.86 7.58 -26.78
CA ARG A 152 -39.24 7.34 -26.30
C ARG A 152 -40.22 8.47 -26.58
N THR A 153 -39.76 9.72 -26.63
CA THR A 153 -40.61 10.88 -26.90
C THR A 153 -40.77 11.16 -28.39
N ALA A 154 -39.78 10.81 -29.21
CA ALA A 154 -39.87 10.90 -30.67
C ALA A 154 -40.80 9.82 -31.28
N ASP A 155 -40.90 8.65 -30.66
CA ASP A 155 -41.76 7.54 -31.11
C ASP A 155 -43.21 7.64 -30.59
N ARG A 156 -43.58 8.72 -29.89
CA ARG A 156 -44.98 8.93 -29.51
C ARG A 156 -45.77 9.34 -30.76
N PRO A 157 -46.82 8.59 -31.16
CA PRO A 157 -47.70 9.04 -32.23
C PRO A 157 -48.34 10.39 -31.82
N PRO A 158 -48.56 11.31 -32.77
CA PRO A 158 -49.24 12.56 -32.47
C PRO A 158 -50.61 12.21 -31.88
N ASP A 159 -50.88 12.72 -30.68
CA ASP A 159 -52.16 12.52 -30.01
C ASP A 159 -53.27 12.98 -30.98
N GLU A 160 -54.15 12.05 -31.38
CA GLU A 160 -55.34 12.35 -32.18
C GLU A 160 -56.25 13.28 -31.37
N ASN A 161 -56.24 14.58 -31.72
CA ASN A 161 -57.27 15.54 -31.36
C ASN A 161 -58.36 15.57 -32.43
#